data_AF-A0A9E3NUB3-F1
#
_entry.id   AF-A0A9E3NUB3-F1
#
_cell.length_a   1.000
_cell.length_b   1.000
_cell.length_c   1.000
_cell.angle_alpha   90.00
_cell.angle_beta   90.00
_cell.angle_gamma   90.00
#
_symmetry.space_group_name_H-M   'P 1'
#
loop_
_entity.id
_entity.type
_entity.pdbx_description
1 polymer ?
#
loop_
_entity_poly.entity_id
_entity_poly.type
_entity_poly.pdbx_seq_one_letter_code
_entity_poly.pdbx_strand_id
1 'polypeptide(L)'
;MRRGVLAGLMTFAAVAAACSREPEPVEVPADASGDAGGDAPPIPTEAAPPDEEISCPASCPYVDFIDPSKFPWKSPSKVVGACSEGDLDALVERMNAKGQSNYADWNAAVTNPTCRACVFGSDEGTHWTPIVERARPILNVGACIAIVSGDEECGRAYHNWFECRRELCVDCLDNGACEAFCMPAATRQACKTAFDAIGTTCGAQVAADAEKACAGRHPIEGSVRAQCIGL
;
A
#
# COMPACT_ATOMS: atom_id res chain seq x y z
N MET A 1 0.01 36.48 30.44
CA MET A 1 1.43 36.46 30.05
C MET A 1 1.55 35.65 28.77
N ARG A 2 2.04 36.29 27.70
CA ARG A 2 2.19 35.74 26.35
C ARG A 2 3.45 34.87 26.26
N ARG A 3 3.34 33.67 25.69
CA ARG A 3 4.41 32.84 25.10
C ARG A 3 3.72 32.12 23.93
N GLY A 4 4.09 32.21 22.66
CA GLY A 4 5.33 32.58 22.00
C GLY A 4 5.50 31.52 20.90
N VAL A 5 4.84 31.71 19.76
CA VAL A 5 4.85 30.80 18.60
C VAL A 5 6.16 31.01 17.83
N LEU A 6 6.97 29.97 17.69
CA LEU A 6 8.14 29.94 16.82
C LEU A 6 7.80 29.11 15.58
N ALA A 7 7.53 29.82 14.48
CA ALA A 7 7.38 29.28 13.15
C ALA A 7 8.77 28.89 12.61
N GLY A 8 8.98 27.60 12.33
CA GLY A 8 10.13 27.10 11.59
C GLY A 8 9.83 27.11 10.09
N LEU A 9 10.38 28.09 9.37
CA LEU A 9 10.47 28.07 7.90
C LEU A 9 11.38 26.90 7.48
N MET A 10 10.85 25.93 6.72
CA MET A 10 11.69 25.03 5.94
C MET A 10 11.78 25.54 4.51
N THR A 11 12.97 25.99 4.14
CA THR A 11 13.35 26.36 2.78
C THR A 11 13.56 25.08 1.96
N PHE A 12 12.64 24.77 1.04
CA PHE A 12 12.89 23.77 0.01
C PHE A 12 13.66 24.42 -1.13
N ALA A 13 14.94 24.07 -1.28
CA ALA A 13 15.71 24.39 -2.45
C ALA A 13 15.09 23.66 -3.67
N ALA A 14 14.67 24.43 -4.67
CA ALA A 14 14.27 23.92 -5.96
C ALA A 14 15.49 23.36 -6.68
N VAL A 15 15.59 22.04 -6.78
CA VAL A 15 16.45 21.37 -7.78
C VAL A 15 15.53 20.99 -8.94
N ALA A 16 15.50 21.85 -9.96
CA ALA A 16 15.08 21.44 -11.29
C ALA A 16 16.21 20.60 -11.88
N ALA A 17 16.07 19.28 -11.83
CA ALA A 17 16.94 18.35 -12.56
C ALA A 17 16.07 17.50 -13.49
N ALA A 18 16.41 17.60 -14.77
CA ALA A 18 15.82 16.92 -15.91
C ALA A 18 15.76 15.39 -15.73
N CYS A 19 14.64 14.77 -16.13
CA CYS A 19 14.55 13.34 -16.33
C CYS A 19 14.48 13.05 -17.84
N SER A 20 15.65 12.99 -18.46
CA SER A 20 15.87 12.28 -19.72
C SER A 20 17.36 11.93 -19.79
N ARG A 21 17.70 10.71 -19.38
CA ARG A 21 18.91 10.04 -19.80
C ARG A 21 18.55 8.57 -19.98
N GLU A 22 18.45 8.17 -21.24
CA GLU A 22 18.57 6.77 -21.65
C GLU A 22 19.90 6.22 -21.09
N PRO A 23 19.93 4.99 -20.54
CA PRO A 23 21.20 4.37 -20.19
C PRO A 23 21.99 4.09 -21.47
N GLU A 24 23.17 4.69 -21.60
CA GLU A 24 24.11 4.33 -22.67
C GLU A 24 24.53 2.86 -22.52
N PRO A 25 24.72 2.11 -23.63
CA PRO A 25 25.10 0.72 -23.57
C PRO A 25 26.49 0.57 -22.97
N VAL A 26 26.62 -0.24 -21.93
CA VAL A 26 27.92 -0.63 -21.40
C VAL A 26 28.54 -1.64 -22.37
N GLU A 27 29.54 -1.22 -23.13
CA GLU A 27 30.40 -2.13 -23.89
C GLU A 27 31.19 -2.99 -22.91
N VAL A 28 30.94 -4.31 -22.95
CA VAL A 28 31.69 -5.30 -22.19
C VAL A 28 32.97 -5.63 -22.98
N PRO A 29 34.18 -5.44 -22.42
CA PRO A 29 35.39 -5.83 -23.11
C PRO A 29 35.50 -7.36 -23.19
N ALA A 30 35.70 -7.85 -24.41
CA ALA A 30 36.08 -9.22 -24.70
C ALA A 30 37.55 -9.44 -24.36
N ASP A 31 37.84 -10.38 -23.46
CA ASP A 31 38.87 -11.42 -23.60
C ASP A 31 39.20 -12.06 -22.24
N ALA A 32 39.05 -13.38 -22.16
CA ALA A 32 40.13 -14.33 -21.81
C ALA A 32 39.59 -15.74 -21.53
N SER A 33 39.88 -16.60 -22.50
CA SER A 33 39.98 -18.06 -22.49
C SER A 33 40.09 -18.81 -21.16
N GLY A 34 39.31 -19.89 -21.05
CA GLY A 34 39.47 -20.96 -20.07
C GLY A 34 38.83 -22.25 -20.59
N ASP A 35 39.64 -23.09 -21.21
CA ASP A 35 39.34 -24.41 -21.78
C ASP A 35 39.16 -25.47 -20.68
N ALA A 36 38.03 -26.19 -20.69
CA ALA A 36 37.90 -27.53 -20.10
C ALA A 36 36.62 -28.20 -20.65
N GLY A 37 36.82 -29.17 -21.54
CA GLY A 37 35.77 -29.91 -22.23
C GLY A 37 34.88 -30.78 -21.35
N GLY A 38 33.62 -30.89 -21.77
CA GLY A 38 32.66 -31.89 -21.32
C GLY A 38 31.51 -31.95 -22.32
N ASP A 39 31.49 -33.00 -23.15
CA ASP A 39 30.40 -33.33 -24.08
C ASP A 39 29.10 -33.58 -23.28
N ALA A 40 28.26 -32.56 -23.17
CA ALA A 40 26.87 -32.69 -22.74
C ALA A 40 25.96 -32.56 -23.97
N PRO A 41 24.97 -33.46 -24.16
CA PRO A 41 24.03 -33.36 -25.27
C PRO A 41 23.25 -32.04 -25.20
N PRO A 42 22.91 -31.42 -26.35
CA PRO A 42 22.21 -30.15 -26.38
C PRO A 42 20.84 -30.30 -25.71
N ILE A 43 20.62 -29.57 -24.63
CA ILE A 43 19.29 -29.38 -24.05
C ILE A 43 18.47 -28.64 -25.12
N PRO A 44 17.26 -29.11 -25.49
CA PRO A 44 16.37 -28.33 -26.33
C PRO A 44 16.08 -27.01 -25.62
N THR A 45 16.62 -25.92 -26.16
CA THR A 45 16.25 -24.58 -25.74
C THR A 45 14.82 -24.36 -26.21
N GLU A 46 13.86 -24.73 -25.35
CA GLU A 46 12.49 -24.24 -25.48
C GLU A 46 12.60 -22.72 -25.46
N ALA A 47 12.20 -22.08 -26.56
CA ALA A 47 12.24 -20.63 -26.68
C ALA A 47 11.51 -20.06 -25.48
N ALA A 48 12.21 -19.26 -24.69
CA ALA A 48 11.55 -18.45 -23.67
C ALA A 48 10.37 -17.74 -24.37
N PRO A 49 9.16 -17.75 -23.77
CA PRO A 49 8.08 -16.94 -24.31
C PRO A 49 8.62 -15.52 -24.51
N PRO A 50 8.26 -14.85 -25.61
CA PRO A 50 8.73 -13.49 -25.85
C PRO A 50 8.45 -12.69 -24.59
N ASP A 51 9.49 -12.04 -24.06
CA ASP A 51 9.33 -11.04 -23.02
C ASP A 51 8.32 -10.04 -23.58
N GLU A 52 7.07 -10.12 -23.12
CA GLU A 52 6.12 -9.04 -23.34
C GLU A 52 6.79 -7.83 -22.68
N GLU A 53 7.31 -6.91 -23.49
CA GLU A 53 7.77 -5.63 -23.00
C GLU A 53 6.59 -4.99 -22.28
N ILE A 54 6.58 -5.13 -20.95
CA ILE A 54 5.64 -4.46 -20.08
C ILE A 54 6.00 -2.98 -20.19
N SER A 55 5.38 -2.31 -21.16
CA SER A 55 5.51 -0.90 -21.42
C SER A 55 4.99 -0.16 -20.19
N CYS A 56 5.91 0.20 -19.30
CA CYS A 56 5.63 1.19 -18.27
C CYS A 56 5.39 2.51 -19.00
N PRO A 57 4.32 3.25 -18.70
CA PRO A 57 4.23 4.60 -19.20
C PRO A 57 5.47 5.36 -18.70
N ALA A 58 6.15 6.08 -19.59
CA ALA A 58 7.36 6.86 -19.28
C ALA A 58 7.13 7.93 -18.18
N SER A 59 5.87 8.12 -17.77
CA SER A 59 5.44 9.00 -16.71
C SER A 59 4.25 8.40 -15.98
N CYS A 60 4.17 8.57 -14.66
CA CYS A 60 2.93 8.30 -13.94
C CYS A 60 1.76 9.09 -14.55
N PRO A 61 0.53 8.55 -14.51
CA PRO A 61 -0.64 9.27 -14.96
C PRO A 61 -0.73 10.61 -14.25
N TYR A 62 -0.79 11.68 -15.04
CA TYR A 62 -0.92 13.04 -14.54
C TYR A 62 -2.39 13.30 -14.18
N VAL A 63 -2.65 13.49 -12.90
CA VAL A 63 -3.96 13.91 -12.39
C VAL A 63 -3.73 15.11 -11.49
N ASP A 64 -4.32 16.25 -11.85
CA ASP A 64 -4.14 17.50 -11.11
C ASP A 64 -4.64 17.41 -9.66
N PHE A 65 -5.77 16.73 -9.47
CA PHE A 65 -6.44 16.65 -8.17
C PHE A 65 -7.37 15.45 -8.09
N ILE A 66 -7.33 14.77 -6.96
CA ILE A 66 -8.30 13.75 -6.56
C ILE A 66 -9.00 14.25 -5.30
N ASP A 67 -10.32 14.43 -5.38
CA ASP A 67 -11.13 14.85 -4.24
C ASP A 67 -11.19 13.75 -3.16
N PRO A 68 -10.64 13.97 -1.96
CA PRO A 68 -10.68 12.97 -0.90
C PRO A 68 -12.11 12.71 -0.38
N SER A 69 -13.06 13.63 -0.60
CA SER A 69 -14.44 13.49 -0.12
C SER A 69 -15.22 12.37 -0.83
N LYS A 70 -14.73 11.92 -1.99
CA LYS A 70 -15.34 10.82 -2.75
C LYS A 70 -15.04 9.45 -2.14
N PHE A 71 -14.04 9.34 -1.28
CA PHE A 71 -13.70 8.10 -0.60
C PHE A 71 -14.65 7.94 0.58
N PRO A 72 -15.58 6.97 0.54
CA PRO A 72 -16.47 6.77 1.66
C PRO A 72 -15.64 6.36 2.87
N TRP A 73 -16.08 6.73 4.06
CA TRP A 73 -15.49 6.25 5.29
C TRP A 73 -16.59 5.78 6.22
N LYS A 74 -16.36 4.65 6.86
CA LYS A 74 -17.18 4.16 7.96
C LYS A 74 -16.30 3.81 9.13
N SER A 75 -16.77 4.14 10.33
CA SER A 75 -16.08 3.82 11.58
C SER A 75 -15.76 2.33 11.64
N PRO A 76 -14.58 1.95 12.15
CA PRO A 76 -14.17 0.55 12.17
C PRO A 76 -15.06 -0.27 13.11
N SER A 77 -15.34 -1.50 12.72
CA SER A 77 -15.95 -2.49 13.60
C SER A 77 -14.89 -3.06 14.55
N LYS A 78 -15.30 -3.53 15.74
CA LYS A 78 -14.37 -4.13 16.70
C LYS A 78 -14.99 -5.34 17.38
N VAL A 79 -14.38 -6.50 17.17
CA VAL A 79 -14.74 -7.79 17.77
C VAL A 79 -13.45 -8.47 18.23
N VAL A 80 -12.90 -7.97 19.35
CA VAL A 80 -11.64 -8.48 19.93
C VAL A 80 -11.77 -9.97 20.25
N GLY A 81 -10.73 -10.74 19.93
CA GLY A 81 -10.69 -12.20 20.12
C GLY A 81 -11.47 -13.00 19.08
N ALA A 82 -12.01 -12.37 18.04
CA ALA A 82 -12.63 -13.09 16.91
C ALA A 82 -11.60 -13.90 16.11
N CYS A 83 -10.39 -13.38 15.98
CA CYS A 83 -9.27 -13.99 15.28
C CYS A 83 -8.12 -14.35 16.25
N SER A 84 -7.36 -15.36 15.86
CA SER A 84 -6.04 -15.66 16.41
C SER A 84 -4.92 -15.13 15.49
N GLU A 85 -3.68 -15.13 15.99
CA GLU A 85 -2.49 -14.86 15.17
C GLU A 85 -2.37 -15.84 13.99
N GLY A 86 -2.71 -17.11 14.20
CA GLY A 86 -2.67 -18.13 13.15
C GLY A 86 -3.68 -17.86 12.03
N ASP A 87 -4.85 -17.30 12.34
CA ASP A 87 -5.82 -16.89 11.32
C ASP A 87 -5.26 -15.74 10.46
N LEU A 88 -4.58 -14.78 11.09
CA LEU A 88 -3.95 -13.66 10.40
C LEU A 88 -2.77 -14.12 9.52
N ASP A 89 -1.90 -15.00 10.03
CA ASP A 89 -0.79 -15.55 9.26
C ASP A 89 -1.28 -16.28 8.00
N ALA A 90 -2.31 -17.12 8.13
CA ALA A 90 -2.90 -17.84 6.99
C ALA A 90 -3.51 -16.90 5.94
N LEU A 91 -4.15 -15.81 6.40
CA LEU A 91 -4.66 -14.76 5.51
C LEU A 91 -3.52 -14.06 4.76
N VAL A 92 -2.48 -13.61 5.46
CA VAL A 92 -1.35 -12.90 4.85
C VAL A 92 -0.60 -13.80 3.86
N GLU A 93 -0.37 -15.06 4.21
CA GLU A 93 0.21 -16.04 3.29
C GLU A 93 -0.64 -16.17 2.00
N ARG A 94 -1.96 -16.26 2.14
CA ARG A 94 -2.86 -16.33 0.99
C ARG A 94 -2.82 -15.06 0.13
N MET A 95 -2.80 -13.88 0.75
CA MET A 95 -2.74 -12.60 0.04
C MET A 95 -1.45 -12.48 -0.77
N ASN A 96 -0.31 -12.86 -0.17
CA ASN A 96 0.98 -12.88 -0.85
C ASN A 96 1.02 -13.88 -2.01
N ALA A 97 0.36 -15.04 -1.86
CA ALA A 97 0.36 -16.08 -2.90
C ALA A 97 -0.59 -15.81 -4.08
N LYS A 98 -1.63 -14.98 -3.90
CA LYS A 98 -2.72 -14.80 -4.88
C LYS A 98 -2.87 -13.36 -5.41
N GLY A 99 -2.08 -12.41 -4.93
CA GLY A 99 -2.12 -11.01 -5.37
C GLY A 99 -3.32 -10.24 -4.83
N GLN A 100 -3.33 -8.92 -5.07
CA GLN A 100 -4.15 -7.91 -4.36
C GLN A 100 -5.66 -7.86 -4.70
N SER A 101 -6.18 -8.78 -5.50
CA SER A 101 -7.55 -8.65 -6.06
C SER A 101 -8.45 -9.87 -5.89
N ASN A 102 -8.10 -10.83 -5.03
CA ASN A 102 -8.84 -12.09 -4.93
C ASN A 102 -9.60 -12.22 -3.59
N TYR A 103 -10.65 -11.40 -3.44
CA TYR A 103 -11.47 -11.37 -2.24
C TYR A 103 -12.01 -12.75 -1.84
N ALA A 104 -12.53 -13.50 -2.81
CA ALA A 104 -13.10 -14.82 -2.56
C ALA A 104 -12.04 -15.80 -2.03
N ASP A 105 -10.83 -15.82 -2.60
CA ASP A 105 -9.75 -16.69 -2.12
C ASP A 105 -9.25 -16.27 -0.73
N TRP A 106 -9.15 -14.97 -0.46
CA TRP A 106 -8.75 -14.47 0.86
C TRP A 106 -9.79 -14.84 1.93
N ASN A 107 -11.07 -14.64 1.59
CA ASN A 107 -12.20 -14.97 2.45
C ASN A 107 -12.26 -16.47 2.76
N ALA A 108 -12.00 -17.32 1.75
CA ALA A 108 -11.93 -18.77 1.89
C ALA A 108 -10.73 -19.25 2.73
N ALA A 109 -9.62 -18.51 2.77
CA ALA A 109 -8.45 -18.87 3.56
C ALA A 109 -8.67 -18.74 5.07
N VAL A 110 -9.60 -17.90 5.51
CA VAL A 110 -9.97 -17.79 6.92
C VAL A 110 -11.05 -18.82 7.24
N THR A 111 -10.63 -19.94 7.83
CA THR A 111 -11.51 -21.09 8.11
C THR A 111 -12.39 -20.90 9.34
N ASN A 112 -11.91 -20.11 10.32
CA ASN A 112 -12.68 -19.74 11.50
C ASN A 112 -13.80 -18.76 11.11
N PRO A 113 -15.09 -19.14 11.25
CA PRO A 113 -16.21 -18.32 10.80
C PRO A 113 -16.33 -17.01 11.58
N THR A 114 -15.98 -16.99 12.87
CA THR A 114 -16.01 -15.77 13.70
C THR A 114 -14.92 -14.80 13.25
N CYS A 115 -13.71 -15.31 13.00
CA CYS A 115 -12.62 -14.48 12.48
C CYS A 115 -12.98 -13.93 11.10
N ARG A 116 -13.50 -14.78 10.20
CA ARG A 116 -13.91 -14.38 8.86
C ARG A 116 -14.97 -13.29 8.87
N ALA A 117 -15.99 -13.40 9.73
CA ALA A 117 -17.01 -12.37 9.88
C ALA A 117 -16.49 -11.05 10.45
N CYS A 118 -15.39 -11.09 11.22
CA CYS A 118 -14.73 -9.87 11.69
C CYS A 118 -13.84 -9.24 10.61
N VAL A 119 -13.08 -10.04 9.87
CA VAL A 119 -12.11 -9.57 8.87
C VAL A 119 -12.78 -9.07 7.60
N PHE A 120 -13.84 -9.74 7.16
CA PHE A 120 -14.48 -9.53 5.87
C PHE A 120 -15.91 -8.98 6.05
N GLY A 121 -16.26 -7.97 5.26
CA GLY A 121 -17.57 -7.33 5.34
C GLY A 121 -17.91 -6.62 4.04
N SER A 122 -19.20 -6.32 3.86
CA SER A 122 -19.67 -5.56 2.70
C SER A 122 -19.51 -4.05 2.92
N ASP A 123 -19.53 -3.30 1.83
CA ASP A 123 -19.51 -1.85 1.90
C ASP A 123 -20.87 -1.22 2.24
N GLU A 124 -21.92 -2.02 2.41
CA GLU A 124 -23.28 -1.57 2.75
C GLU A 124 -23.49 -1.36 4.27
N GLY A 125 -22.70 -1.99 5.13
CA GLY A 125 -22.85 -1.93 6.60
C GLY A 125 -22.64 -0.54 7.20
N THR A 126 -22.96 -0.31 8.48
CA THR A 126 -22.71 0.98 9.16
C THR A 126 -21.27 1.16 9.64
N HIS A 127 -20.53 0.06 9.72
CA HIS A 127 -19.13 -0.01 10.10
C HIS A 127 -18.35 -0.77 9.03
N TRP A 128 -17.05 -0.53 8.96
CA TRP A 128 -16.17 -1.29 8.09
C TRP A 128 -15.34 -2.30 8.85
N THR A 129 -15.17 -3.45 8.24
CA THR A 129 -14.22 -4.50 8.61
C THR A 129 -12.82 -4.14 8.10
N PRO A 130 -11.76 -4.90 8.49
CA PRO A 130 -10.43 -4.77 7.90
C PRO A 130 -10.42 -4.86 6.37
N ILE A 131 -11.16 -5.81 5.78
CA ILE A 131 -11.26 -5.98 4.33
C ILE A 131 -12.71 -5.78 3.93
N VAL A 132 -12.97 -4.80 3.07
CA VAL A 132 -14.32 -4.46 2.60
C VAL A 132 -14.50 -4.93 1.16
N GLU A 133 -15.55 -5.71 0.93
CA GLU A 133 -15.93 -6.24 -0.37
C GLU A 133 -16.38 -5.13 -1.32
N ARG A 134 -15.68 -5.04 -2.45
CA ARG A 134 -15.98 -4.15 -3.59
C ARG A 134 -15.40 -4.78 -4.85
N ALA A 135 -15.67 -4.16 -6.02
CA ALA A 135 -15.04 -4.54 -7.29
C ALA A 135 -13.51 -4.67 -7.18
N ARG A 136 -12.88 -3.81 -6.37
CA ARG A 136 -11.52 -3.99 -5.85
C ARG A 136 -11.57 -3.89 -4.33
N PRO A 137 -11.18 -4.94 -3.58
CA PRO A 137 -11.26 -4.92 -2.12
C PRO A 137 -10.54 -3.72 -1.52
N ILE A 138 -11.17 -3.08 -0.54
CA ILE A 138 -10.54 -2.02 0.25
C ILE A 138 -9.87 -2.67 1.46
N LEU A 139 -8.59 -2.36 1.66
CA LEU A 139 -7.90 -2.62 2.91
C LEU A 139 -8.11 -1.39 3.80
N ASN A 140 -8.87 -1.54 4.88
CA ASN A 140 -9.23 -0.46 5.78
C ASN A 140 -8.08 -0.09 6.72
N VAL A 141 -6.93 0.33 6.17
CA VAL A 141 -5.71 0.65 6.94
C VAL A 141 -5.96 1.76 7.96
N GLY A 142 -6.83 2.73 7.61
CA GLY A 142 -7.24 3.80 8.52
C GLY A 142 -7.95 3.31 9.79
N ALA A 143 -8.54 2.12 9.79
CA ALA A 143 -9.19 1.54 10.97
C ALA A 143 -8.23 1.33 12.13
N CYS A 144 -7.04 0.78 11.84
CA CYS A 144 -6.04 0.56 12.88
C CYS A 144 -5.64 1.90 13.51
N ILE A 145 -5.40 2.91 12.67
CA ILE A 145 -5.03 4.24 13.14
C ILE A 145 -6.13 4.82 14.03
N ALA A 146 -7.39 4.80 13.58
CA ALA A 146 -8.52 5.28 14.38
C ALA A 146 -8.61 4.60 15.75
N ILE A 147 -8.38 3.28 15.80
CA ILE A 147 -8.46 2.50 17.05
C ILE A 147 -7.28 2.79 17.97
N VAL A 148 -6.06 2.87 17.45
CA VAL A 148 -4.84 3.08 18.25
C VAL A 148 -4.76 4.51 18.77
N SER A 149 -5.05 5.50 17.92
CA SER A 149 -5.00 6.91 18.31
C SER A 149 -6.20 7.30 19.18
N GLY A 150 -7.31 6.57 19.07
CA GLY A 150 -8.60 6.99 19.63
C GLY A 150 -9.24 8.16 18.89
N ASP A 151 -8.79 8.44 17.66
CA ASP A 151 -9.21 9.58 16.84
C ASP A 151 -9.69 9.10 15.46
N GLU A 152 -11.01 9.12 15.26
CA GLU A 152 -11.63 8.74 13.98
C GLU A 152 -11.32 9.69 12.83
N GLU A 153 -11.11 10.98 13.09
CA GLU A 153 -10.75 11.92 12.03
C GLU A 153 -9.33 11.62 11.53
N CYS A 154 -8.42 11.28 12.44
CA CYS A 154 -7.08 10.82 12.09
C CYS A 154 -7.13 9.54 11.24
N GLY A 155 -7.89 8.52 11.66
CA GLY A 155 -8.03 7.29 10.87
C GLY A 155 -8.66 7.51 9.49
N ARG A 156 -9.64 8.41 9.40
CA ARG A 156 -10.25 8.84 8.12
C ARG A 156 -9.24 9.54 7.22
N ALA A 157 -8.38 10.41 7.77
CA ALA A 157 -7.34 11.09 6.98
C ALA A 157 -6.38 10.07 6.33
N TYR A 158 -5.95 9.05 7.09
CA TYR A 158 -5.16 7.95 6.53
C TYR A 158 -5.93 7.17 5.47
N HIS A 159 -7.19 6.83 5.73
CA HIS A 159 -8.00 6.13 4.74
C HIS A 159 -8.08 6.88 3.41
N ASN A 160 -8.38 8.18 3.45
CA ASN A 160 -8.47 9.01 2.26
C ASN A 160 -7.12 9.07 1.52
N TRP A 161 -6.01 9.16 2.26
CA TRP A 161 -4.67 9.10 1.66
C TRP A 161 -4.42 7.76 0.96
N PHE A 162 -4.71 6.64 1.62
CA PHE A 162 -4.50 5.30 1.05
C PHE A 162 -5.38 5.03 -0.17
N GLU A 163 -6.66 5.41 -0.14
CA GLU A 163 -7.57 5.26 -1.27
C GLU A 163 -7.18 6.16 -2.44
N CYS A 164 -6.78 7.41 -2.16
CA CYS A 164 -6.29 8.33 -3.19
C CYS A 164 -5.05 7.77 -3.87
N ARG A 165 -4.08 7.31 -3.08
CA ARG A 165 -2.88 6.65 -3.59
C ARG A 165 -3.25 5.42 -4.42
N ARG A 166 -4.15 4.57 -3.92
CA ARG A 166 -4.58 3.36 -4.62
C ARG A 166 -5.22 3.70 -5.95
N GLU A 167 -6.04 4.75 -6.02
CA GLU A 167 -6.66 5.18 -7.28
C GLU A 167 -5.64 5.74 -8.27
N LEU A 168 -4.71 6.59 -7.82
CA LEU A 168 -3.68 7.15 -8.70
C LEU A 168 -2.69 6.08 -9.18
N CYS A 169 -2.30 5.18 -8.29
CA CYS A 169 -1.25 4.20 -8.53
C CYS A 169 -1.80 2.83 -8.93
N VAL A 170 -3.10 2.72 -9.27
CA VAL A 170 -3.77 1.43 -9.43
C VAL A 170 -3.10 0.56 -10.49
N ASP A 171 -2.60 1.17 -11.57
CA ASP A 171 -1.92 0.51 -12.67
C ASP A 171 -0.41 0.32 -12.41
N CYS A 172 0.09 0.83 -11.28
CA CYS A 172 1.48 0.69 -10.83
C CYS A 172 1.66 -0.41 -9.76
N LEU A 173 0.59 -0.92 -9.14
CA LEU A 173 0.68 -1.78 -7.94
C LEU A 173 1.42 -3.10 -8.17
N ASP A 174 1.42 -3.61 -9.39
CA ASP A 174 2.10 -4.87 -9.74
C ASP A 174 3.54 -4.64 -10.28
N ASN A 175 3.99 -3.38 -10.35
CA ASN A 175 5.29 -3.01 -10.89
C ASN A 175 6.02 -2.01 -9.98
N GLY A 176 6.97 -2.51 -9.19
CA GLY A 176 7.72 -1.71 -8.22
C GLY A 176 8.46 -0.50 -8.82
N ALA A 177 8.80 -0.52 -10.11
CA ALA A 177 9.40 0.65 -10.77
C ALA A 177 8.39 1.79 -10.92
N CYS A 178 7.11 1.48 -11.19
CA CYS A 178 6.02 2.45 -11.31
C CYS A 178 5.66 3.09 -9.95
N GLU A 179 5.74 2.30 -8.87
CA GLU A 179 5.49 2.79 -7.51
C GLU A 179 6.48 3.90 -7.09
N ALA A 180 7.75 3.76 -7.45
CA ALA A 180 8.80 4.74 -7.14
C ALA A 180 8.51 6.14 -7.75
N PHE A 181 7.79 6.19 -8.87
CA PHE A 181 7.37 7.45 -9.49
C PHE A 181 6.00 7.91 -8.98
N CYS A 182 5.09 6.98 -8.69
CA CYS A 182 3.72 7.32 -8.31
C CYS A 182 3.64 7.92 -6.91
N MET A 183 4.46 7.43 -5.98
CA MET A 183 4.46 7.91 -4.59
C MET A 183 4.83 9.40 -4.46
N PRO A 184 5.92 9.90 -5.09
CA PRO A 184 6.20 11.34 -5.15
C PRO A 184 5.08 12.15 -5.82
N ALA A 185 4.48 11.66 -6.90
CA ALA A 185 3.39 12.35 -7.59
C ALA A 185 2.14 12.46 -6.70
N ALA A 186 1.74 11.37 -6.04
CA ALA A 186 0.61 11.35 -5.11
C ALA A 186 0.79 12.38 -3.97
N THR A 187 1.94 12.36 -3.30
CA THR A 187 2.22 13.25 -2.15
C THR A 187 2.30 14.73 -2.52
N ARG A 188 2.78 15.05 -3.73
CA ARG A 188 3.03 16.44 -4.15
C ARG A 188 1.88 17.06 -4.96
N GLN A 189 1.00 16.25 -5.55
CA GLN A 189 -0.02 16.70 -6.50
C GLN A 189 -1.38 16.06 -6.18
N ALA A 190 -1.79 15.03 -6.92
CA ALA A 190 -3.15 14.50 -6.96
C ALA A 190 -3.77 14.22 -5.59
N CYS A 191 -2.96 13.69 -4.66
CA CYS A 191 -3.37 13.27 -3.33
C CYS A 191 -2.84 14.17 -2.20
N LYS A 192 -2.26 15.33 -2.55
CA LYS A 192 -1.62 16.24 -1.59
C LYS A 192 -2.56 16.65 -0.46
N THR A 193 -3.80 16.99 -0.78
CA THR A 193 -4.80 17.39 0.23
C THR A 193 -5.07 16.26 1.24
N ALA A 194 -5.19 15.02 0.76
CA ALA A 194 -5.38 13.86 1.63
C ALA A 194 -4.13 13.58 2.49
N PHE A 195 -2.94 13.74 1.90
CA PHE A 195 -1.66 13.56 2.60
C PHE A 195 -1.46 14.62 3.70
N ASP A 196 -1.65 15.90 3.38
CA ASP A 196 -1.51 17.00 4.33
C ASP A 196 -2.49 16.87 5.50
N ALA A 197 -3.70 16.33 5.25
CA ALA A 197 -4.72 16.10 6.27
C ALA A 197 -4.26 15.16 7.39
N ILE A 198 -3.34 14.23 7.12
CA ILE A 198 -2.75 13.36 8.15
C ILE A 198 -2.03 14.21 9.19
N GLY A 199 -1.14 15.10 8.75
CA GLY A 199 -0.35 15.93 9.64
C GLY A 199 -1.20 16.92 10.45
N THR A 200 -2.25 17.47 9.84
CA THR A 200 -3.13 18.44 10.51
C THR A 200 -4.09 17.80 11.50
N THR A 201 -4.59 16.59 11.20
CA THR A 201 -5.65 15.94 11.98
C THR A 201 -5.08 15.09 13.10
N CYS A 202 -4.08 14.25 12.79
CA CYS A 202 -3.50 13.34 13.77
C CYS A 202 -2.56 14.04 14.76
N GLY A 203 -1.84 15.06 14.30
CA GLY A 203 -0.64 15.55 14.97
C GLY A 203 0.55 14.58 14.81
N ALA A 204 1.76 15.13 14.70
CA ALA A 204 2.94 14.37 14.25
C ALA A 204 3.30 13.17 15.15
N GLN A 205 3.21 13.31 16.47
CA GLN A 205 3.59 12.24 17.40
C GLN A 205 2.57 11.09 17.39
N VAL A 206 1.27 11.42 17.44
CA VAL A 206 0.19 10.42 17.42
C VAL A 206 0.19 9.69 16.08
N ALA A 207 0.44 10.39 14.98
CA ALA A 207 0.63 9.78 13.67
C ALA A 207 1.76 8.74 13.69
N ALA A 208 2.95 9.12 14.18
CA ALA A 208 4.11 8.22 14.23
C ALA A 208 3.87 6.99 15.13
N ASP A 209 3.26 7.18 16.30
CA ASP A 209 2.98 6.09 17.23
C ASP A 209 1.91 5.13 16.67
N ALA A 210 0.86 5.68 16.06
CA ALA A 210 -0.19 4.90 15.42
C ALA A 210 0.33 4.15 14.18
N GLU A 211 1.11 4.79 13.32
CA GLU A 211 1.77 4.13 12.18
C GLU A 211 2.65 2.98 12.64
N LYS A 212 3.45 3.19 13.70
CA LYS A 212 4.30 2.13 14.26
C LYS A 212 3.49 0.96 14.81
N ALA A 213 2.39 1.23 15.50
CA ALA A 213 1.52 0.18 16.06
C ALA A 213 0.73 -0.56 14.96
N CYS A 214 0.42 0.12 13.87
CA CYS A 214 -0.35 -0.40 12.75
C CYS A 214 0.52 -0.99 11.64
N ALA A 215 1.82 -0.79 11.71
CA ALA A 215 2.78 -1.41 10.81
C ALA A 215 2.76 -2.94 10.97
N GLY A 216 3.03 -3.63 9.88
CA GLY A 216 3.14 -5.08 9.83
C GLY A 216 3.90 -5.51 8.59
N ARG A 217 4.05 -6.82 8.41
CA ARG A 217 4.66 -7.37 7.19
C ARG A 217 3.75 -7.18 5.98
N HIS A 218 2.45 -7.05 6.21
CA HIS A 218 1.44 -6.76 5.21
C HIS A 218 0.56 -5.58 5.68
N PRO A 219 0.13 -4.65 4.80
CA PRO A 219 -0.66 -3.47 5.19
C PRO A 219 -1.96 -3.75 5.96
N ILE A 220 -2.48 -4.97 5.87
CA ILE A 220 -3.72 -5.37 6.54
C ILE A 220 -3.51 -5.84 7.99
N GLU A 221 -2.29 -6.23 8.37
CA GLU A 221 -2.01 -6.87 9.67
C GLU A 221 -2.45 -5.98 10.83
N GLY A 222 -2.05 -4.70 10.84
CA GLY A 222 -2.45 -3.76 11.90
C GLY A 222 -3.97 -3.63 12.01
N SER A 223 -4.69 -3.62 10.89
CA SER A 223 -6.15 -3.49 10.87
C SER A 223 -6.84 -4.72 11.44
N VAL A 224 -6.37 -5.93 11.11
CA VAL A 224 -6.90 -7.18 11.68
C VAL A 224 -6.56 -7.28 13.16
N ARG A 225 -5.34 -6.92 13.57
CA ARG A 225 -4.95 -6.88 14.99
C ARG A 225 -5.85 -5.95 15.79
N ALA A 226 -6.01 -4.71 15.34
CA ALA A 226 -6.81 -3.69 16.03
C ALA A 226 -8.29 -4.05 16.15
N GLN A 227 -8.88 -4.64 15.11
CA GLN A 227 -10.31 -4.90 15.03
C GLN A 227 -10.71 -6.29 15.54
N CYS A 228 -9.91 -7.33 15.28
CA CYS A 228 -10.33 -8.72 15.40
C CYS A 228 -9.51 -9.57 16.38
N ILE A 229 -8.28 -9.19 16.71
CA ILE A 229 -7.45 -9.92 17.68
C ILE A 229 -7.43 -9.19 19.02
N GLY A 230 -7.06 -7.91 19.01
CA GLY A 230 -6.62 -7.13 20.16
C GLY A 230 -5.17 -6.67 19.96
N LEU A 231 -4.88 -5.43 20.33
CA LEU A 231 -3.52 -4.87 20.37
C LEU A 231 -2.94 -4.96 21.78
#